data_AF-A0A8B7CQQ1-F1
#
_entry.id   AF-A0A8B7CQQ1-F1
#
_cell.length_a   1.000
_cell.length_b   1.000
_cell.length_c   1.000
_cell.angle_alpha   90.00
_cell.angle_beta   90.00
_cell.angle_gamma   90.00
#
_symmetry.space_group_name_H-M   'P 1'
#
loop_
_entity.id
_entity.type
_entity.pdbx_description
1 polymer ?
#
loop_
_entity_poly.entity_id
_entity_poly.type
_entity_poly.pdbx_seq_one_letter_code
_entity_poly.pdbx_strand_id
1 'polypeptide(L)'
;MDHPPKEAAAAAAAAAAPAPAPAPTTNVNSSSSGLAAPQDQVRRVSCTKCFDALWFCYSPFHQMQQYYRYGEFDTCFGKWNALFDCLSLKTKKSSEVQEILEAREKSRPHIWEYRTVEEASVNWWRMYGHFFKFPPKPDS
;
A
#
# COMPACT_ATOMS: atom_id res chain seq x y z
N MET A 1 37.43 -9.89 -38.38
CA MET A 1 37.02 -9.72 -36.97
C MET A 1 35.52 -9.62 -37.00
N ASP A 2 34.95 -10.78 -37.24
CA ASP A 2 33.60 -10.99 -37.73
C ASP A 2 32.70 -11.08 -36.52
N HIS A 3 31.77 -10.12 -36.40
CA HIS A 3 30.69 -10.19 -35.45
C HIS A 3 29.75 -11.32 -35.84
N PRO A 4 29.45 -12.29 -34.95
CA PRO A 4 28.35 -13.21 -35.19
C PRO A 4 26.99 -12.54 -34.90
N PRO A 5 25.94 -12.90 -35.66
CA PRO A 5 24.59 -12.34 -35.52
C PRO A 5 23.85 -12.87 -34.29
N LYS A 6 23.01 -12.01 -33.72
CA LYS A 6 22.07 -12.33 -32.64
C LYS A 6 20.88 -13.10 -33.23
N GLU A 7 20.96 -14.43 -33.27
CA GLU A 7 19.80 -15.27 -33.58
C GLU A 7 18.84 -15.34 -32.39
N ALA A 8 17.56 -15.12 -32.72
CA ALA A 8 16.42 -15.37 -31.87
C ALA A 8 16.14 -16.88 -31.83
N ALA A 9 16.08 -17.45 -30.64
CA ALA A 9 15.49 -18.75 -30.40
C ALA A 9 14.29 -18.59 -29.46
N ALA A 10 13.11 -18.62 -30.05
CA ALA A 10 11.87 -18.94 -29.36
C ALA A 10 11.84 -20.46 -29.13
N ALA A 11 11.64 -20.89 -27.90
CA ALA A 11 11.17 -22.24 -27.60
C ALA A 11 10.34 -22.22 -26.31
N ALA A 12 9.11 -22.69 -26.44
CA ALA A 12 8.15 -22.85 -25.39
C ALA A 12 8.64 -23.82 -24.31
N ALA A 13 8.41 -23.48 -23.04
CA ALA A 13 8.48 -24.41 -21.93
C ALA A 13 7.21 -24.30 -21.09
N ALA A 14 6.69 -25.47 -20.74
CA ALA A 14 5.41 -25.75 -20.16
C ALA A 14 5.10 -24.96 -18.87
N ALA A 15 3.80 -24.70 -18.68
CA ALA A 15 3.22 -24.16 -17.47
C ALA A 15 3.52 -25.07 -16.27
N ALA A 16 4.52 -24.68 -15.47
CA ALA A 16 4.61 -25.09 -14.08
C ALA A 16 3.81 -24.10 -13.25
N ALA A 17 2.73 -24.58 -12.62
CA ALA A 17 1.89 -23.82 -11.73
C ALA A 17 2.72 -23.16 -10.62
N PRO A 18 2.45 -21.89 -10.25
CA PRO A 18 3.12 -21.28 -9.11
C PRO A 18 2.72 -22.01 -7.83
N ALA A 19 3.73 -22.40 -7.05
CA ALA A 19 3.55 -22.87 -5.68
C ALA A 19 2.67 -21.88 -4.89
N PRO A 20 1.79 -22.35 -3.99
CA PRO A 20 0.92 -21.46 -3.22
C PRO A 20 1.79 -20.53 -2.37
N ALA A 21 1.60 -19.22 -2.55
CA ALA A 21 2.11 -18.21 -1.65
C ALA A 21 1.71 -18.56 -0.21
N PRO A 22 2.58 -18.37 0.80
CA PRO A 22 2.10 -18.35 2.18
C PRO A 22 1.10 -17.21 2.27
N ALA A 23 -0.15 -17.54 2.58
CA ALA A 23 -1.22 -16.57 2.76
C ALA A 23 -0.71 -15.44 3.67
N PRO A 24 -0.98 -14.16 3.36
CA PRO A 24 -0.83 -13.14 4.37
C PRO A 24 -1.80 -13.52 5.48
N THR A 25 -1.28 -13.93 6.64
CA THR A 25 -2.06 -13.92 7.88
C THR A 25 -2.30 -12.45 8.20
N THR A 26 -3.28 -11.85 7.51
CA THR A 26 -3.90 -10.62 7.95
C THR A 26 -4.63 -10.95 9.23
N ASN A 27 -3.89 -10.95 10.33
CA ASN A 27 -4.45 -10.88 11.65
C ASN A 27 -4.90 -9.42 11.85
N VAL A 28 -5.98 -9.06 11.15
CA VAL A 28 -6.82 -7.94 11.51
C VAL A 28 -7.52 -8.38 12.80
N ASN A 29 -6.82 -8.22 13.91
CA ASN A 29 -7.53 -8.01 15.17
C ASN A 29 -8.04 -6.56 15.17
N SER A 30 -8.98 -6.31 14.27
CA SER A 30 -9.90 -5.19 14.35
C SER A 30 -11.13 -5.75 15.05
N SER A 31 -11.14 -5.68 16.38
CA SER A 31 -12.35 -5.93 17.15
C SER A 31 -13.35 -4.83 16.84
N SER A 32 -14.17 -5.04 15.81
CA SER A 32 -15.40 -4.29 15.58
C SER A 32 -16.54 -5.01 16.30
N SER A 33 -16.75 -4.66 17.56
CA SER A 33 -18.05 -4.83 18.21
C SER A 33 -18.72 -3.47 18.23
N GLY A 34 -19.77 -3.32 17.42
CA GLY A 34 -20.63 -2.14 17.48
C GLY A 34 -21.44 -2.14 18.77
N LEU A 35 -21.32 -1.08 19.56
CA LEU A 35 -22.42 -0.20 19.99
C LEU A 35 -21.87 0.93 20.90
N ALA A 36 -22.23 2.16 20.52
CA ALA A 36 -22.24 3.44 21.24
C ALA A 36 -21.54 3.58 22.61
N ALA A 37 -20.46 4.36 22.62
CA ALA A 37 -20.12 5.38 23.63
C ALA A 37 -19.09 6.35 23.03
N PRO A 38 -19.09 7.66 23.36
CA PRO A 38 -18.03 8.56 22.92
C PRO A 38 -16.75 8.18 23.67
N GLN A 39 -15.92 7.36 23.03
CA GLN A 39 -14.64 6.95 23.58
C GLN A 39 -13.67 8.11 23.45
N ASP A 40 -13.57 8.93 24.50
CA ASP A 40 -12.38 9.73 24.79
C ASP A 40 -11.23 8.81 25.22
N GLN A 41 -10.98 7.78 24.42
CA GLN A 41 -9.84 6.89 24.58
C GLN A 41 -8.66 7.63 23.99
N VAL A 42 -7.89 8.27 24.86
CA VAL A 42 -6.56 8.80 24.54
C VAL A 42 -5.83 7.75 23.70
N ARG A 43 -5.72 8.01 22.40
CA ARG A 43 -5.24 7.07 21.39
C ARG A 43 -3.74 6.86 21.64
N ARG A 44 -3.39 5.87 22.46
CA ARG A 44 -1.98 5.61 22.77
C ARG A 44 -1.26 5.12 21.52
N VAL A 45 -0.21 5.83 21.11
CA VAL A 45 0.65 5.42 20.00
C VAL A 45 1.50 4.21 20.39
N SER A 46 1.38 3.12 19.63
CA SER A 46 2.22 1.93 19.75
C SER A 46 3.17 1.83 18.55
N CYS A 47 4.49 1.85 18.83
CA CYS A 47 5.53 1.84 17.80
C CYS A 47 6.01 0.44 17.42
N THR A 48 5.47 -0.60 18.07
CA THR A 48 5.84 -2.00 17.82
C THR A 48 5.62 -2.39 16.36
N LYS A 49 4.59 -1.87 15.69
CA LYS A 49 4.34 -2.14 14.27
C LYS A 49 5.39 -1.51 13.35
N CYS A 50 5.88 -0.32 13.68
CA CYS A 50 6.96 0.32 12.93
C CYS A 50 8.29 -0.42 13.11
N PHE A 51 8.55 -0.90 14.33
CA PHE A 51 9.72 -1.71 14.65
C PHE A 51 9.70 -3.05 13.93
N ASP A 52 8.58 -3.77 14.00
CA ASP A 52 8.38 -5.06 13.33
C ASP A 52 8.58 -4.94 11.82
N ALA A 53 8.02 -3.89 11.20
CA ALA A 53 8.23 -3.62 9.78
C ALA A 53 9.70 -3.33 9.43
N LEU A 54 10.44 -2.63 10.30
CA LEU A 54 11.86 -2.38 10.11
C LEU A 54 12.68 -3.67 10.24
N TRP A 55 12.36 -4.50 11.24
CA TRP A 55 12.98 -5.78 11.45
C TRP A 55 12.80 -6.71 10.24
N PHE A 56 11.57 -6.78 9.71
CA PHE A 56 11.30 -7.55 8.50
C PHE A 56 12.02 -7.02 7.26
N CYS A 57 12.24 -5.70 7.16
CA CYS A 57 13.00 -5.11 6.06
C CYS A 57 14.47 -5.60 6.04
N TYR A 58 15.08 -5.81 7.20
CA TYR A 58 16.42 -6.38 7.29
C TYR A 58 16.46 -7.91 7.21
N SER A 59 15.30 -8.58 7.15
CA SER A 59 15.30 -10.03 7.04
C SER A 59 15.93 -10.49 5.73
N PRO A 60 16.74 -11.57 5.73
CA PRO A 60 17.40 -12.08 4.52
C PRO A 60 16.40 -12.41 3.41
N PHE A 61 15.20 -12.89 3.79
CA PHE A 61 14.15 -13.21 2.84
C PHE A 61 13.65 -11.98 2.09
N HIS A 62 13.35 -10.88 2.81
CA HIS A 62 12.91 -9.64 2.17
C HIS A 62 13.98 -9.05 1.26
N GLN A 63 15.22 -8.95 1.76
CA GLN A 63 16.34 -8.39 1.00
C GLN A 63 16.64 -9.18 -0.28
N MET A 64 16.62 -10.51 -0.21
CA MET A 64 16.80 -11.35 -1.40
C MET A 64 15.63 -11.22 -2.39
N GLN A 65 14.39 -11.07 -1.91
CA GLN A 65 13.24 -10.83 -2.78
C GLN A 65 13.32 -9.49 -3.51
N GLN A 66 13.71 -8.41 -2.80
CA GLN A 66 13.89 -7.09 -3.43
C GLN A 66 15.02 -7.14 -4.46
N TYR A 67 16.14 -7.76 -4.11
CA TYR A 67 17.27 -7.91 -5.02
C TYR A 67 16.90 -8.71 -6.28
N TYR A 68 16.17 -9.81 -6.15
CA TYR A 68 15.72 -10.58 -7.32
C TYR A 68 14.78 -9.77 -8.23
N ARG A 69 13.91 -8.92 -7.65
CA ARG A 69 12.90 -8.17 -8.41
C ARG A 69 13.42 -6.88 -9.02
N TYR A 70 14.30 -6.17 -8.32
CA TYR A 70 14.75 -4.82 -8.69
C TYR A 70 16.26 -4.71 -8.90
N GLY A 71 17.05 -5.71 -8.51
CA GLY A 71 18.51 -5.71 -8.66
C GLY A 71 19.26 -4.91 -7.58
N GLU A 72 18.56 -4.40 -6.57
CA GLU A 72 19.13 -3.62 -5.48
C GLU A 72 18.61 -4.10 -4.11
N PHE A 73 19.39 -3.83 -3.07
CA PHE A 73 18.98 -4.07 -1.69
C PHE A 73 18.22 -2.87 -1.15
N ASP A 74 17.16 -3.13 -0.39
CA ASP A 74 16.39 -2.05 0.25
C ASP A 74 17.24 -1.44 1.38
N THR A 75 17.32 -0.11 1.42
CA THR A 75 18.03 0.63 2.47
C THR A 75 17.24 0.77 3.76
N CYS A 76 15.96 0.36 3.76
CA CYS A 76 15.05 0.41 4.90
C CYS A 76 14.82 1.81 5.50
N PHE A 77 15.31 2.88 4.86
CA PHE A 77 15.22 4.25 5.39
C PHE A 77 13.78 4.70 5.63
N GLY A 78 12.84 4.34 4.76
CA GLY A 78 11.43 4.66 4.94
C GLY A 78 10.83 4.04 6.22
N LYS A 79 11.22 2.80 6.55
CA LYS A 79 10.77 2.10 7.77
C LYS A 79 11.45 2.67 9.01
N TRP A 80 12.72 3.04 8.89
CA TRP A 80 13.48 3.74 9.94
C TRP A 80 12.85 5.09 10.29
N ASN A 81 12.54 5.91 9.29
CA ASN A 81 11.86 7.19 9.48
C ASN A 81 10.49 7.00 10.15
N ALA A 82 9.71 6.00 9.72
CA ALA A 82 8.42 5.71 10.35
C ALA A 82 8.55 5.30 11.84
N LEU A 83 9.60 4.56 12.20
CA LEU A 83 9.88 4.22 13.60
C LEU A 83 10.30 5.45 14.40
N PHE A 84 11.20 6.28 13.85
CA PHE A 84 11.65 7.50 14.49
C PHE A 84 10.51 8.51 14.68
N ASP A 85 9.66 8.67 13.67
CA ASP A 85 8.42 9.46 13.74
C ASP A 85 7.54 8.96 14.89
N CYS A 86 7.29 7.65 14.97
CA CYS A 86 6.45 7.11 16.02
C CYS A 86 7.03 7.35 17.43
N LEU A 87 8.33 7.14 17.61
CA LEU A 87 9.01 7.42 18.87
C LEU A 87 8.96 8.91 19.21
N SER A 88 9.15 9.79 18.23
CA SER A 88 9.05 11.24 18.39
C SER A 88 7.63 11.71 18.71
N LEU A 89 6.58 11.05 18.20
CA LEU A 89 5.21 11.30 18.62
C LEU A 89 4.96 10.78 20.05
N LYS A 90 5.56 9.66 20.43
CA LYS A 90 5.36 9.06 21.76
C LYS A 90 5.93 9.92 22.90
N THR A 91 6.94 10.74 22.63
CA THR A 91 7.56 11.64 23.62
C THR A 91 6.81 12.97 23.82
N LYS A 92 5.86 13.31 22.94
CA LYS A 92 5.04 14.53 23.04
C LYS A 92 3.88 14.38 24.02
N LYS A 93 3.26 15.50 24.42
CA LYS A 93 2.06 15.48 25.27
C LYS A 93 0.90 14.79 24.54
N SER A 94 0.07 14.05 25.27
CA SER A 94 -1.05 13.29 24.71
C SER A 94 -2.05 14.15 23.93
N SER A 95 -2.29 15.39 24.37
CA SER A 95 -3.17 16.35 23.67
C SER A 95 -2.64 16.75 22.29
N GLU A 96 -1.34 17.03 22.20
CA GLU A 96 -0.68 17.38 20.93
C GLU A 96 -0.62 16.16 19.99
N VAL A 97 -0.39 14.97 20.53
CA VAL A 97 -0.38 13.72 19.74
C VAL A 97 -1.73 13.48 19.08
N GLN A 98 -2.82 13.69 19.81
CA GLN A 98 -4.16 13.50 19.28
C GLN A 98 -4.47 14.47 18.13
N GLU A 99 -4.15 15.76 18.29
CA GLU A 99 -4.30 16.75 17.23
C GLU A 99 -3.46 16.39 15.99
N ILE A 100 -2.21 15.96 16.17
CA ILE A 100 -1.35 15.53 15.06
C ILE A 100 -1.92 14.32 14.33
N LEU A 101 -2.48 13.35 15.07
CA LEU A 101 -3.09 12.16 14.47
C LEU A 101 -4.36 12.51 13.71
N GLU A 102 -5.21 13.38 14.25
CA GLU A 102 -6.43 13.85 13.60
C GLU A 102 -6.12 14.67 12.33
N ALA A 103 -5.13 15.55 12.38
CA ALA A 103 -4.65 16.30 11.22
C ALA A 103 -4.07 15.37 10.13
N ARG A 104 -3.34 14.33 10.52
CA ARG A 104 -2.87 13.29 9.59
C ARG A 104 -4.04 12.50 9.00
N GLU A 105 -5.05 12.16 9.78
CA GLU A 105 -6.23 11.42 9.29
C GLU A 105 -7.04 12.26 8.30
N LYS A 106 -7.22 13.56 8.59
CA LYS A 106 -7.93 14.50 7.72
C LYS A 106 -7.19 14.85 6.42
N SER A 107 -5.85 14.84 6.44
CA SER A 107 -5.04 15.10 5.25
C SER A 107 -4.84 13.88 4.36
N ARG A 108 -5.19 12.68 4.82
CA ARG A 108 -5.18 11.49 3.96
C ARG A 108 -6.34 11.60 2.98
N PRO A 109 -6.07 11.62 1.66
CA PRO A 109 -7.13 11.64 0.67
C PRO A 109 -7.99 10.39 0.86
N HIS A 110 -9.27 10.58 1.10
CA HIS A 110 -10.18 9.44 1.21
C HIS A 110 -10.50 8.87 -0.18
N ILE A 111 -10.88 7.59 -0.26
CA ILE A 111 -11.10 6.92 -1.56
C ILE A 111 -12.13 7.66 -2.43
N TRP A 112 -13.14 8.23 -1.78
CA TRP A 112 -14.21 9.00 -2.39
C TRP A 112 -13.79 10.43 -2.80
N GLU A 113 -12.59 10.87 -2.39
CA GLU A 113 -12.02 12.19 -2.67
C GLU A 113 -11.13 12.18 -3.93
N TYR A 114 -10.66 11.01 -4.37
CA TYR A 114 -9.77 10.90 -5.54
C TYR A 114 -10.42 11.38 -6.84
N ARG A 115 -11.75 11.34 -6.93
CA ARG A 115 -12.50 11.74 -8.11
C ARG A 115 -13.94 12.07 -7.76
N THR A 116 -14.48 13.16 -8.32
CA THR A 116 -15.90 13.48 -8.15
C THR A 116 -16.80 12.50 -8.90
N VAL A 117 -18.08 12.46 -8.58
CA VAL A 117 -19.05 11.56 -9.25
C VAL A 117 -19.10 11.85 -10.75
N GLU A 118 -19.05 13.12 -11.13
CA GLU A 118 -19.09 13.61 -12.50
C GLU A 118 -17.84 13.16 -13.25
N GLU A 119 -16.65 13.42 -12.70
CA GLU A 119 -15.38 12.99 -13.29
C GLU A 119 -15.30 11.45 -13.39
N ALA A 120 -15.84 10.73 -12.39
CA ALA A 120 -15.86 9.28 -12.37
C ALA A 120 -16.74 8.73 -13.48
N SER A 121 -17.91 9.32 -13.69
CA SER A 121 -18.80 8.95 -14.79
C SER A 121 -18.13 9.17 -16.14
N VAL A 122 -17.51 10.34 -16.37
CA VAL A 122 -16.83 10.67 -17.64
C VAL A 122 -15.65 9.74 -17.88
N ASN A 123 -14.83 9.44 -16.87
CA ASN A 123 -13.71 8.52 -17.02
C ASN A 123 -14.17 7.07 -17.24
N TRP A 124 -15.27 6.65 -16.59
CA TRP A 124 -15.86 5.34 -16.83
C TRP A 124 -16.32 5.22 -18.28
N TRP A 125 -17.02 6.24 -18.81
CA TRP A 125 -17.40 6.29 -20.23
C TRP A 125 -16.19 6.31 -21.17
N ARG A 126 -15.12 7.03 -20.83
CA ARG A 126 -13.88 7.04 -21.61
C ARG A 126 -13.25 5.64 -21.70
N MET A 127 -13.23 4.89 -20.60
CA MET A 127 -12.60 3.57 -20.55
C MET A 127 -13.49 2.47 -21.14
N TYR A 128 -14.80 2.49 -20.83
CA TYR A 128 -15.70 1.37 -21.11
C TYR A 128 -16.79 1.68 -22.15
N GLY A 129 -16.87 2.91 -22.66
CA GLY A 129 -17.91 3.31 -23.62
C GLY A 129 -17.88 2.50 -24.92
N HIS A 130 -16.74 1.93 -25.30
CA HIS A 130 -16.64 1.06 -26.48
C HIS A 130 -17.31 -0.32 -26.30
N PHE A 131 -17.55 -0.76 -25.05
CA PHE A 131 -18.24 -2.02 -24.76
C PHE A 131 -19.76 -1.91 -24.84
N PHE A 132 -20.32 -0.70 -24.71
CA PHE A 132 -21.76 -0.49 -24.65
C PHE A 132 -22.23 0.27 -25.89
N LYS A 133 -23.09 -0.37 -26.71
CA LYS A 133 -23.70 0.29 -27.89
C LYS A 133 -24.72 1.38 -27.53
N PHE A 134 -25.24 1.42 -26.31
CA PHE A 134 -26.11 2.49 -25.78
C PHE A 134 -26.16 2.35 -24.24
N PRO A 135 -25.89 3.41 -23.46
CA PRO A 135 -26.77 4.56 -23.14
C PRO A 135 -26.12 5.93 -23.41
N PRO A 136 -26.88 7.05 -23.30
CA PRO A 136 -26.35 8.38 -23.61
C PRO A 136 -25.21 8.79 -22.67
N LYS A 137 -24.21 9.46 -23.26
CA LYS A 137 -23.12 10.10 -22.53
C LYS A 137 -23.71 11.13 -21.55
N PRO A 138 -23.20 11.25 -20.31
CA PRO A 138 -23.62 12.30 -19.40
C PRO A 138 -23.32 13.65 -20.04
N ASP A 139 -24.33 14.51 -20.11
CA ASP A 139 -24.21 15.87 -20.64
C ASP A 139 -23.26 16.67 -19.74
N SER A 140 -22.29 17.33 -20.39
CA SER A 140 -21.18 18.05 -19.75
C SER A 140 -21.51 19.51 -19.47
#